data_AF-A0A1D8K5S4-F1
#
_entry.id   AF-A0A1D8K5S4-F1
#
_cell.length_a   1.000
_cell.length_b   1.000
_cell.length_c   1.000
_cell.angle_alpha   90.00
_cell.angle_beta   90.00
_cell.angle_gamma   90.00
#
_symmetry.space_group_name_H-M   'P 1'
#
loop_
_entity.id
_entity.type
_entity.pdbx_description
1 polymer ?
#
loop_
_entity_poly.entity_id
_entity_poly.type
_entity_poly.pdbx_seq_one_letter_code
_entity_poly.pdbx_strand_id
1 'polypeptide(L)'
;MEKAQILEALTPIAVLQAITPEAVQSIPYCHVRHNLVAIYQFPFHIGRDSRVRVDEKTGELLRIERQKVGVSDPNNDLYLIDSGGLLNISRAHLKIARHDNKFKIVDRDSACGCLVNDEHFGGQDAGGEHLIEDGDELGIGTQDTPYRFRFIVLETT
;
A
#
# COMPACT_ATOMS: atom_id res chain seq x y z
N MET A 1 8.28 22.87 -21.61
CA MET A 1 8.53 22.84 -20.16
C MET A 1 10.01 22.97 -19.94
N GLU A 2 10.42 23.87 -19.05
CA GLU A 2 11.81 23.96 -18.60
C GLU A 2 12.15 22.75 -17.71
N LYS A 3 13.45 22.44 -17.56
CA LYS A 3 13.92 21.29 -16.78
C LYS A 3 13.36 21.26 -15.36
N ALA A 4 13.24 22.42 -14.71
CA ALA A 4 12.69 22.55 -13.37
C ALA A 4 11.22 22.08 -13.29
N GLN A 5 10.39 22.53 -14.24
CA GLN A 5 8.97 22.15 -14.31
C GLN A 5 8.80 20.64 -14.55
N ILE A 6 9.70 20.03 -15.33
CA ILE A 6 9.69 18.58 -15.56
C ILE A 6 10.06 17.84 -14.27
N LEU A 7 11.08 18.30 -13.54
CA LEU A 7 11.48 17.67 -12.27
C LEU A 7 10.38 17.79 -11.22
N GLU A 8 9.73 18.95 -11.11
CA GLU A 8 8.58 19.16 -10.24
C GLU A 8 7.45 18.18 -10.59
N ALA A 9 7.09 18.05 -11.87
CA ALA A 9 6.05 17.12 -12.32
C ALA A 9 6.38 15.63 -12.11
N LEU A 10 7.68 15.28 -12.00
CA LEU A 10 8.14 13.90 -11.77
C LEU A 10 8.37 13.58 -10.29
N THR A 11 8.43 14.59 -9.43
CA THR A 11 8.66 14.41 -7.99
C THR A 11 7.33 14.04 -7.34
N PRO A 12 7.21 12.85 -6.71
CA PRO A 12 5.98 12.50 -6.00
C PRO A 12 5.85 13.33 -4.72
N ILE A 13 4.61 13.47 -4.23
CA ILE A 13 4.34 14.21 -2.99
C ILE A 13 4.91 13.45 -1.79
N ALA A 14 4.77 12.12 -1.81
CA ALA A 14 5.31 11.21 -0.80
C ALA A 14 5.71 9.88 -1.43
N VAL A 15 6.43 9.06 -0.68
CA VAL A 15 6.76 7.69 -1.06
C VAL A 15 6.51 6.73 0.10
N LEU A 16 6.24 5.48 -0.23
CA LEU A 16 6.31 4.36 0.69
C LEU A 16 7.58 3.57 0.41
N GLN A 17 8.48 3.52 1.38
CA GLN A 17 9.67 2.67 1.31
C GLN A 17 9.34 1.32 1.95
N ALA A 18 9.33 0.23 1.17
CA ALA A 18 9.27 -1.11 1.73
C ALA A 18 10.56 -1.40 2.51
N ILE A 19 10.42 -1.72 3.80
CA ILE A 19 11.57 -1.92 4.72
C ILE A 19 11.80 -3.38 5.09
N THR A 20 10.84 -4.26 4.83
CA THR A 20 10.97 -5.72 4.99
C THR A 20 11.04 -6.43 3.63
N PRO A 21 11.68 -7.62 3.56
CA PRO A 21 11.72 -8.42 2.33
C PRO A 21 10.33 -8.75 1.78
N GLU A 22 9.37 -9.07 2.64
CA GLU A 22 8.00 -9.41 2.26
C GLU A 22 7.25 -8.20 1.71
N ALA A 23 7.46 -7.01 2.29
CA ALA A 23 6.91 -5.77 1.72
C ALA A 23 7.49 -5.50 0.32
N VAL A 24 8.80 -5.67 0.12
CA VAL A 24 9.44 -5.49 -1.19
C VAL A 24 8.85 -6.46 -2.22
N GLN A 25 8.72 -7.74 -1.85
CA GLN A 25 8.17 -8.79 -2.73
C GLN A 25 6.67 -8.60 -3.01
N SER A 26 5.94 -7.97 -2.08
CA SER A 26 4.51 -7.69 -2.26
C SER A 26 4.23 -6.65 -3.32
N ILE A 27 5.18 -5.76 -3.65
CA ILE A 27 4.95 -4.69 -4.62
C ILE A 27 5.12 -5.22 -6.05
N PRO A 28 4.13 -5.01 -6.94
CA PRO A 28 4.30 -5.33 -8.36
C PRO A 28 5.47 -4.57 -8.98
N TYR A 29 6.30 -5.22 -9.79
CA TYR A 29 7.53 -4.63 -10.39
C TYR A 29 7.35 -3.26 -11.06
N CYS A 30 6.17 -2.97 -11.64
CA CYS A 30 5.91 -1.68 -12.29
C CYS A 30 5.70 -0.52 -11.31
N HIS A 31 5.49 -0.79 -10.02
CA HIS A 31 5.21 0.22 -8.99
C HIS A 31 6.41 0.46 -8.06
N VAL A 32 7.48 -0.36 -8.15
CA VAL A 32 8.65 -0.25 -7.29
C VAL A 32 9.88 0.24 -8.05
N ARG A 33 10.56 1.25 -7.50
CA ARG A 33 11.94 1.61 -7.87
C ARG A 33 12.75 1.79 -6.60
N HIS A 34 13.84 1.03 -6.45
CA HIS A 34 14.68 1.07 -5.24
C HIS A 34 13.86 0.89 -3.94
N ASN A 35 12.90 -0.05 -3.94
CA ASN A 35 11.97 -0.31 -2.82
C ASN A 35 11.01 0.85 -2.49
N LEU A 36 10.91 1.87 -3.36
CA LEU A 36 9.99 2.99 -3.19
C LEU A 36 8.76 2.81 -4.08
N VAL A 37 7.59 3.08 -3.50
CA VAL A 37 6.33 3.31 -4.21
C VAL A 37 6.01 4.78 -4.18
N ALA A 38 5.86 5.39 -5.35
CA ALA A 38 5.59 6.82 -5.49
C ALA A 38 4.10 7.14 -5.29
N ILE A 39 3.83 8.18 -4.50
CA ILE A 39 2.48 8.72 -4.28
C ILE A 39 2.42 10.12 -4.88
N TYR A 40 1.78 10.23 -6.04
CA TYR A 40 1.59 11.50 -6.74
C TYR A 40 0.28 12.20 -6.37
N GLN A 41 -0.69 11.47 -5.83
CA GLN A 41 -2.04 11.98 -5.54
C GLN A 41 -2.59 11.34 -4.28
N PHE A 42 -3.40 12.11 -3.56
CA PHE A 42 -4.18 11.65 -2.41
C PHE A 42 -5.69 11.82 -2.71
N PRO A 43 -6.55 10.93 -2.19
CA PRO A 43 -6.21 9.75 -1.38
C PRO A 43 -5.53 8.64 -2.19
N PHE A 44 -4.56 7.98 -1.58
CA PHE A 44 -3.82 6.86 -2.18
C PHE A 44 -4.29 5.55 -1.54
N HIS A 45 -4.90 4.69 -2.33
CA HIS A 45 -5.57 3.48 -1.88
C HIS A 45 -4.70 2.24 -2.03
N ILE A 46 -4.65 1.42 -1.00
CA ILE A 46 -3.84 0.19 -0.97
C ILE A 46 -4.73 -1.01 -0.62
N GLY A 47 -4.50 -2.12 -1.32
CA GLY A 47 -5.13 -3.39 -1.01
C GLY A 47 -4.46 -4.55 -1.72
N ARG A 48 -5.00 -5.75 -1.56
CA ARG A 48 -4.42 -6.98 -2.10
C ARG A 48 -4.78 -7.20 -3.57
N ASP A 49 -3.83 -7.66 -4.38
CA ASP A 49 -4.08 -8.23 -5.69
C ASP A 49 -4.69 -9.63 -5.56
N SER A 50 -6.01 -9.76 -5.75
CA SER A 50 -6.69 -11.06 -5.74
C SER A 50 -6.45 -11.91 -6.99
N ARG A 51 -5.68 -11.40 -7.97
CA ARG A 51 -5.42 -12.05 -9.26
C ARG A 51 -4.14 -12.87 -9.26
N VAL A 52 -3.47 -13.00 -8.12
CA VAL A 52 -2.27 -13.81 -7.98
C VAL A 52 -2.60 -15.03 -7.13
N ARG A 53 -2.35 -16.23 -7.67
CA ARG A 53 -2.36 -17.48 -6.93
C ARG A 53 -0.96 -18.06 -6.90
N VAL A 54 -0.60 -18.72 -5.82
CA VAL A 54 0.57 -19.58 -5.80
C VAL A 54 0.15 -20.93 -6.38
N ASP A 55 0.88 -21.42 -7.37
CA ASP A 55 0.74 -22.81 -7.84
C ASP A 55 1.16 -23.74 -6.70
N GLU A 56 0.24 -24.58 -6.22
CA GLU A 56 0.48 -25.48 -5.08
C GLU A 56 1.56 -26.53 -5.34
N LYS A 57 1.91 -26.80 -6.62
CA LYS A 57 2.91 -27.80 -7.01
C LYS A 57 4.28 -27.18 -7.27
N THR A 58 4.33 -25.98 -7.84
CA THR A 58 5.61 -25.33 -8.21
C THR A 58 6.02 -24.20 -7.28
N GLY A 59 5.10 -23.67 -6.48
CA GLY A 59 5.32 -22.48 -5.66
C GLY A 59 5.39 -21.18 -6.46
N GLU A 60 5.16 -21.22 -7.78
CA GLU A 60 5.23 -20.05 -8.64
C GLU A 60 3.97 -19.18 -8.54
N LEU A 61 4.14 -17.86 -8.66
CA LEU A 61 3.02 -16.92 -8.70
C LEU A 61 2.34 -16.95 -10.09
N LEU A 62 1.18 -17.57 -10.16
CA LEU A 62 0.29 -17.55 -11.32
C LEU A 62 -0.62 -16.32 -11.26
N ARG A 63 -0.42 -15.40 -12.21
CA ARG A 63 -1.34 -14.27 -12.40
C ARG A 63 -2.51 -14.73 -13.27
N ILE A 64 -3.70 -14.80 -12.68
CA ILE A 64 -4.92 -15.16 -13.39
C ILE A 64 -5.44 -13.92 -14.15
N GLU A 65 -5.64 -14.07 -15.45
CA GLU A 65 -6.25 -13.03 -16.27
C GLU A 65 -7.71 -12.81 -15.86
N ARG A 66 -8.16 -11.55 -15.85
CA ARG A 66 -9.53 -11.20 -15.46
C ARG A 66 -10.50 -11.79 -16.48
N GLN A 67 -11.31 -12.77 -16.10
CA GLN A 67 -12.51 -13.12 -16.88
C GLN A 67 -13.40 -11.87 -16.94
N LYS A 68 -13.58 -11.32 -18.15
CA LYS A 68 -14.44 -10.17 -18.43
C LYS A 68 -15.91 -10.56 -18.23
N VAL A 69 -16.39 -10.54 -16.99
CA VAL A 69 -17.83 -10.47 -16.69
C VAL A 69 -18.01 -9.42 -15.60
N GLY A 70 -18.51 -8.24 -15.99
CA GLY A 70 -18.74 -7.10 -15.09
C GLY A 70 -17.45 -6.37 -14.71
N VAL A 71 -17.10 -5.32 -15.45
CA VAL A 71 -15.94 -4.45 -15.18
C VAL A 71 -16.21 -3.69 -13.88
N SER A 72 -15.76 -4.19 -12.74
CA SER A 72 -15.56 -3.32 -11.57
C SER A 72 -14.30 -2.51 -11.82
N ASP A 73 -14.39 -1.20 -11.69
CA ASP A 73 -13.22 -0.34 -11.78
C ASP A 73 -12.16 -0.73 -10.72
N PRO A 74 -10.88 -0.50 -11.00
CA PRO A 74 -9.85 -0.63 -9.98
C PRO A 74 -10.21 0.24 -8.77
N ASN A 75 -10.15 -0.35 -7.56
CA ASN A 75 -10.51 0.30 -6.30
C ASN A 75 -9.31 0.65 -5.40
N ASN A 76 -8.09 0.34 -5.87
CA ASN A 76 -6.81 0.71 -5.26
C ASN A 76 -5.86 1.30 -6.30
N ASP A 77 -4.94 2.14 -5.81
CA ASP A 77 -3.80 2.68 -6.54
C ASP A 77 -2.60 1.71 -6.48
N LEU A 78 -2.45 1.02 -5.34
CA LEU A 78 -1.46 -0.04 -5.14
C LEU A 78 -2.14 -1.38 -4.82
N TYR A 79 -1.83 -2.40 -5.62
CA TYR A 79 -2.25 -3.78 -5.37
C TYR A 79 -1.08 -4.63 -4.92
N LEU A 80 -1.02 -4.94 -3.64
CA LEU A 80 0.04 -5.76 -3.03
C LEU A 80 -0.25 -7.25 -3.20
N ILE A 81 0.80 -8.03 -3.42
CA ILE A 81 0.76 -9.50 -3.44
C ILE A 81 0.91 -9.98 -2.00
N ASP A 82 -0.14 -10.63 -1.48
CA ASP A 82 -0.15 -11.23 -0.15
C ASP A 82 0.27 -12.69 -0.26
N SER A 83 1.57 -12.93 -0.07
CA SER A 83 2.21 -14.24 -0.07
C SER A 83 2.30 -14.88 1.33
N GLY A 84 1.75 -14.23 2.36
CA GLY A 84 1.76 -14.75 3.73
C GLY A 84 0.95 -16.04 3.87
N GLY A 85 1.33 -16.89 4.82
CA GLY A 85 0.61 -18.15 5.10
C GLY A 85 -0.84 -17.94 5.53
N LEU A 86 -1.16 -16.76 6.07
CA LEU A 86 -2.52 -16.25 6.30
C LEU A 86 -2.69 -14.94 5.56
N LEU A 87 -3.93 -14.64 5.14
CA LEU A 87 -4.27 -13.40 4.45
C LEU A 87 -4.19 -12.23 5.42
N ASN A 88 -3.15 -11.41 5.28
CA ASN A 88 -2.95 -10.19 6.07
C ASN A 88 -3.57 -8.98 5.37
N ILE A 89 -3.66 -9.01 4.03
CA ILE A 89 -4.04 -7.86 3.22
C ILE A 89 -5.44 -8.06 2.65
N SER A 90 -6.35 -7.16 3.01
CA SER A 90 -7.71 -7.11 2.48
C SER A 90 -7.70 -6.61 1.03
N ARG A 91 -8.74 -6.92 0.25
CA ARG A 91 -8.86 -6.45 -1.15
C ARG A 91 -8.88 -4.93 -1.25
N ALA A 92 -9.53 -4.26 -0.29
CA ALA A 92 -9.42 -2.83 -0.01
C ALA A 92 -9.02 -2.79 1.46
N HIS A 93 -7.81 -2.34 1.78
CA HIS A 93 -7.29 -2.49 3.13
C HIS A 93 -7.12 -1.15 3.81
N LEU A 94 -6.44 -0.21 3.16
CA LEU A 94 -6.27 1.13 3.69
C LEU A 94 -6.28 2.19 2.59
N LYS A 95 -6.36 3.44 3.01
CA LYS A 95 -5.96 4.59 2.19
C LYS A 95 -5.11 5.54 3.01
N ILE A 96 -4.19 6.22 2.33
CA ILE A 96 -3.50 7.37 2.88
C ILE A 96 -4.22 8.61 2.36
N ALA A 97 -4.61 9.52 3.25
CA ALA A 97 -5.31 10.75 2.91
C ALA A 97 -4.53 11.95 3.42
N ARG A 98 -4.72 13.09 2.73
CA ARG A 98 -4.17 14.39 3.14
C ARG A 98 -5.31 15.35 3.43
N HIS A 99 -5.24 16.05 4.56
CA HIS A 99 -6.17 17.11 4.95
C HIS A 99 -5.40 18.18 5.73
N ASP A 100 -5.53 19.46 5.35
CA ASP A 100 -4.86 20.60 5.99
C ASP A 100 -3.36 20.37 6.28
N ASN A 101 -2.60 19.90 5.28
CA ASN A 101 -1.17 19.55 5.39
C ASN A 101 -0.83 18.42 6.38
N LYS A 102 -1.82 17.73 6.92
CA LYS A 102 -1.61 16.51 7.70
C LYS A 102 -1.91 15.29 6.85
N PHE A 103 -1.16 14.23 7.11
CA PHE A 103 -1.39 12.93 6.53
C PHE A 103 -2.05 12.01 7.55
N LYS A 104 -2.92 11.13 7.07
CA LYS A 104 -3.52 10.08 7.89
C LYS A 104 -3.68 8.80 7.10
N ILE A 105 -3.62 7.70 7.82
CA ILE A 105 -4.06 6.39 7.32
C ILE A 105 -5.48 6.18 7.77
N VAL A 106 -6.29 5.63 6.87
CA VAL A 106 -7.64 5.20 7.16
C VAL A 106 -7.73 3.71 6.81
N ASP A 107 -8.01 2.88 7.82
CA ASP A 107 -8.37 1.48 7.63
C ASP A 107 -9.73 1.43 6.92
N ARG A 108 -9.82 0.67 5.83
CA ARG A 108 -11.01 0.58 4.97
C ARG A 108 -11.81 -0.66 5.31
N ASP A 109 -12.15 -0.78 6.59
CA ASP A 109 -12.85 -1.92 7.17
C ASP A 109 -12.11 -3.22 6.86
N SER A 110 -10.80 -3.24 7.16
CA SER A 110 -10.01 -4.43 6.91
C SER A 110 -10.25 -5.50 7.97
N ALA A 111 -9.91 -6.75 7.65
CA ALA A 111 -10.06 -7.84 8.60
C ALA A 111 -9.00 -7.78 9.70
N CYS A 112 -7.77 -7.40 9.35
CA CYS A 112 -6.59 -7.50 10.21
C CYS A 112 -6.12 -6.16 10.80
N GLY A 113 -6.61 -5.02 10.31
CA GLY A 113 -6.20 -3.69 10.75
C GLY A 113 -4.87 -3.25 10.19
N CYS A 114 -4.37 -2.13 10.70
CA CYS A 114 -3.15 -1.46 10.30
C CYS A 114 -2.28 -1.15 11.52
N LEU A 115 -1.02 -0.81 11.29
CA LEU A 115 -0.12 -0.29 12.32
C LEU A 115 0.50 1.04 11.92
N VAL A 116 0.73 1.90 12.92
CA VAL A 116 1.63 3.05 12.84
C VAL A 116 2.59 2.96 14.01
N ASN A 117 3.90 2.87 13.76
CA ASN A 117 4.94 2.76 14.79
C ASN A 117 4.62 1.70 15.88
N ASP A 118 4.18 0.52 15.44
CA ASP A 118 3.73 -0.62 16.25
C ASP A 118 2.43 -0.43 17.06
N GLU A 119 1.78 0.73 16.97
CA GLU A 119 0.42 0.93 17.47
C GLU A 119 -0.59 0.40 16.44
N HIS A 120 -1.36 -0.62 16.84
CA HIS A 120 -2.37 -1.25 16.00
C HIS A 120 -3.73 -0.53 16.09
N PHE A 121 -4.38 -0.34 14.95
CA PHE A 121 -5.71 0.23 14.86
C PHE A 121 -6.53 -0.38 13.71
N GLY A 122 -7.86 -0.24 13.79
CA GLY A 122 -8.79 -0.85 12.84
C GLY A 122 -8.86 -2.36 12.95
N GLY A 123 -9.22 -3.03 11.86
CA GLY A 123 -9.45 -4.48 11.86
C GLY A 123 -10.86 -4.86 12.30
N GLN A 124 -11.18 -6.15 12.22
CA GLN A 124 -12.51 -6.69 12.55
C GLN A 124 -13.66 -5.95 11.83
N ASP A 125 -13.38 -5.43 10.63
CA ASP A 125 -14.33 -4.63 9.83
C ASP A 125 -14.85 -3.37 10.55
N ALA A 126 -14.12 -2.88 11.56
CA ALA A 126 -14.50 -1.71 12.36
C ALA A 126 -14.01 -0.38 11.75
N GLY A 127 -13.02 -0.44 10.86
CA GLY A 127 -12.35 0.75 10.31
C GLY A 127 -11.58 1.53 11.37
N GLY A 128 -11.09 2.71 11.01
CA GLY A 128 -10.36 3.57 11.92
C GLY A 128 -9.41 4.51 11.19
N GLU A 129 -8.86 5.49 11.89
CA GLU A 129 -7.88 6.39 11.33
C GLU A 129 -6.77 6.74 12.32
N HIS A 130 -5.59 7.00 11.78
CA HIS A 130 -4.40 7.36 12.54
C HIS A 130 -3.63 8.45 11.80
N LEU A 131 -3.18 9.49 12.52
CA LEU A 131 -2.31 10.51 11.93
C LEU A 131 -0.92 9.90 11.65
N ILE A 132 -0.29 10.33 10.57
CA ILE A 132 1.08 9.91 10.26
C ILE A 132 1.93 11.12 9.89
N GLU A 133 3.20 11.04 10.25
CA GLU A 133 4.23 12.04 9.99
C GLU A 133 5.33 11.48 9.10
N ASP A 134 6.20 12.35 8.60
CA ASP A 134 7.38 11.95 7.82
C ASP A 134 8.28 11.02 8.66
N GLY A 135 8.63 9.87 8.09
CA GLY A 135 9.47 8.86 8.72
C GLY A 135 8.73 7.76 9.48
N ASP A 136 7.41 7.89 9.69
CA ASP A 136 6.61 6.88 10.39
C ASP A 136 6.62 5.52 9.68
N GLU A 137 6.64 4.46 10.48
CA GLU A 137 6.50 3.09 9.99
C GLU A 137 5.03 2.68 9.97
N LEU A 138 4.62 2.13 8.83
CA LEU A 138 3.28 1.63 8.56
C LEU A 138 3.32 0.11 8.46
N GLY A 139 2.43 -0.57 9.16
CA GLY A 139 2.17 -2.00 9.00
C GLY A 139 0.80 -2.26 8.37
N ILE A 140 0.73 -3.23 7.46
CA ILE A 140 -0.52 -3.65 6.81
C ILE A 140 -0.88 -5.05 7.31
N GLY A 141 -1.93 -5.18 8.12
CA GLY A 141 -2.36 -6.45 8.70
C GLY A 141 -2.17 -6.54 10.21
N THR A 142 -1.89 -7.75 10.70
CA THR A 142 -1.81 -8.06 12.14
C THR A 142 -0.58 -7.43 12.81
N GLN A 143 -0.50 -7.47 14.15
CA GLN A 143 0.63 -6.94 14.92
C GLN A 143 2.00 -7.39 14.40
N ASP A 144 2.12 -8.67 14.06
CA ASP A 144 3.35 -9.28 13.57
C ASP A 144 3.45 -9.25 12.03
N THR A 145 2.71 -8.35 11.38
CA THR A 145 2.68 -8.28 9.92
C THR A 145 4.09 -8.08 9.35
N PRO A 146 4.49 -8.88 8.34
CA PRO A 146 5.74 -8.68 7.65
C PRO A 146 5.62 -7.56 6.60
N TYR A 147 4.44 -7.00 6.35
CA TYR A 147 4.23 -5.96 5.35
C TYR A 147 4.43 -4.57 5.96
N ARG A 148 5.70 -4.18 6.12
CA ARG A 148 6.11 -2.91 6.73
C ARG A 148 6.66 -1.92 5.70
N PHE A 149 6.23 -0.66 5.80
CA PHE A 149 6.60 0.43 4.91
C PHE A 149 6.91 1.69 5.72
N ARG A 150 7.94 2.44 5.36
CA ARG A 150 8.17 3.78 5.89
C ARG A 150 7.51 4.83 5.00
N PHE A 151 6.74 5.73 5.59
CA PHE A 151 6.17 6.89 4.90
C PHE A 151 7.19 8.03 4.85
N ILE A 152 7.44 8.59 3.67
CA ILE A 152 8.39 9.69 3.49
C ILE A 152 7.74 10.78 2.65
N VAL A 153 7.75 12.02 3.14
CA VAL A 153 7.23 13.20 2.44
C VAL A 153 8.35 13.82 1.62
N LEU A 154 8.11 14.07 0.32
CA LEU A 154 9.10 14.66 -0.59
C LEU A 154 8.71 16.05 -1.07
N GLU A 155 7.46 16.47 -0.86
CA GLU A 155 7.06 17.86 -1.09
C GLU A 155 7.88 18.78 -0.18
N THR A 156 8.62 19.69 -0.79
CA THR A 156 9.38 20.70 -0.04
C THR A 156 8.40 21.81 0.34
N THR A 157 8.26 22.08 1.66
CA THR A 157 7.47 23.23 2.16
C THR A 157 8.14 24.55 1.80
#